data_AF-A0A1M5NEM5-F1
#
_entry.id   AF-A0A1M5NEM5-F1
#
_cell.length_a   1.000
_cell.length_b   1.000
_cell.length_c   1.000
_cell.angle_alpha   90.00
_cell.angle_beta   90.00
_cell.angle_gamma   90.00
#
_symmetry.space_group_name_H-M   'P 1'
#
loop_
_entity.id
_entity.type
_entity.pdbx_description
1 polymer ?
#
loop_
_entity_poly.entity_id
_entity_poly.type
_entity_poly.pdbx_seq_one_letter_code
_entity_poly.pdbx_strand_id
1 'polypeptide(L)'
;MFFSWDLAKTIEQQFTLHAQSPLSVQLFEAQKAVDRLLNQYVQIQANPGAFEGQTILLQLERDDSDPETAPVLALQTSPHLEQLIIEMQAQQHASRSIN
;
A
#
# COMPACT_ATOMS: atom_id res chain seq x y z
N MET A 1 10.10 8.37 5.94
CA MET A 1 8.63 8.29 5.95
C MET A 1 8.21 6.87 6.29
N PHE A 2 7.08 6.69 6.97
CA PHE A 2 6.55 5.39 7.42
C PHE A 2 5.47 4.83 6.48
N PHE A 3 5.23 5.39 5.29
CA PHE A 3 4.12 4.97 4.41
C PHE A 3 4.15 3.46 4.09
N SER A 4 5.31 2.93 3.66
CA SER A 4 5.46 1.50 3.36
C SER A 4 5.23 0.61 4.59
N TRP A 5 5.63 1.10 5.78
CA TRP A 5 5.42 0.40 7.04
C TRP A 5 3.97 0.46 7.51
N ASP A 6 3.33 1.63 7.44
CA ASP A 6 1.91 1.81 7.74
C ASP A 6 1.03 1.00 6.79
N LEU A 7 1.43 0.91 5.52
CA LEU A 7 0.75 0.10 4.51
C LEU A 7 0.86 -1.39 4.84
N ALA A 8 2.06 -1.89 5.14
CA ALA A 8 2.26 -3.29 5.54
C ALA A 8 1.44 -3.62 6.80
N LYS A 9 1.49 -2.73 7.81
CA LYS A 9 0.74 -2.89 9.06
C LYS A 9 -0.78 -2.84 8.84
N THR A 10 -1.26 -1.97 7.96
CA THR A 10 -2.68 -1.84 7.62
C THR A 10 -3.19 -3.13 7.00
N ILE A 11 -2.44 -3.69 6.04
CA ILE A 11 -2.77 -4.97 5.41
C ILE A 11 -2.81 -6.08 6.46
N GLU A 12 -1.75 -6.23 7.25
CA GLU A 12 -1.67 -7.25 8.30
C GLU A 12 -2.83 -7.17 9.30
N GLN A 13 -3.21 -5.95 9.70
CA GLN A 13 -4.36 -5.71 10.57
C GLN A 13 -5.68 -6.15 9.92
N GLN A 14 -5.92 -5.84 8.64
CA GLN A 14 -7.14 -6.27 7.97
C GLN A 14 -7.22 -7.80 7.84
N PHE A 15 -6.11 -8.46 7.50
CA PHE A 15 -6.04 -9.92 7.47
C PHE A 15 -6.27 -10.55 8.84
N THR A 16 -5.76 -9.92 9.91
CA THR A 16 -5.98 -10.38 11.29
C THR A 16 -7.44 -10.19 11.73
N LEU A 17 -8.03 -9.02 11.46
CA LEU A 17 -9.42 -8.70 11.80
C LEU A 17 -10.43 -9.57 11.05
N HIS A 18 -10.11 -9.89 9.79
CA HIS A 18 -10.97 -10.70 8.93
C HIS A 18 -10.47 -12.14 8.77
N ALA A 19 -9.64 -12.65 9.70
CA ALA A 19 -9.03 -13.98 9.60
C ALA A 19 -10.05 -15.13 9.48
N GLN A 20 -11.26 -14.95 10.00
CA GLN A 20 -12.37 -15.91 9.91
C GLN A 20 -13.19 -15.77 8.61
N SER A 21 -12.94 -14.75 7.82
CA SER A 21 -13.63 -14.50 6.55
C SER A 21 -12.90 -15.18 5.39
N PRO A 22 -13.59 -15.42 4.25
CA PRO A 22 -12.94 -15.89 3.04
C PRO A 22 -11.81 -14.95 2.60
N LEU A 23 -10.78 -15.51 1.99
CA LEU A 23 -9.60 -14.76 1.53
C LEU A 23 -9.94 -13.62 0.57
N SER A 24 -10.99 -13.77 -0.24
CA SER A 24 -11.52 -12.71 -1.12
C SER A 24 -12.08 -11.51 -0.34
N VAL A 25 -12.72 -11.76 0.82
CA VAL A 25 -13.24 -10.72 1.71
C VAL A 25 -12.08 -10.04 2.44
N GLN A 26 -11.11 -10.81 2.92
CA GLN A 26 -9.90 -10.27 3.55
C GLN A 26 -9.16 -9.31 2.60
N LEU A 27 -8.96 -9.74 1.34
CA LEU A 27 -8.37 -8.90 0.30
C LEU A 27 -9.18 -7.63 0.05
N PHE A 28 -10.50 -7.74 -0.07
CA PHE A 28 -11.36 -6.60 -0.35
C PHE A 28 -11.30 -5.54 0.76
N GLU A 29 -11.34 -5.96 2.02
CA GLU A 29 -11.21 -5.03 3.16
C GLU A 29 -9.78 -4.48 3.28
N ALA A 30 -8.75 -5.28 3.00
CA ALA A 30 -7.38 -4.81 2.91
C ALA A 30 -7.20 -3.74 1.82
N GLN A 31 -7.75 -3.95 0.63
CA GLN A 31 -7.72 -3.00 -0.49
C GLN A 31 -8.36 -1.67 -0.10
N LYS A 32 -9.55 -1.74 0.48
CA LYS A 32 -10.29 -0.57 0.94
C LYS A 32 -9.55 0.20 2.05
N ALA A 33 -8.85 -0.51 2.93
CA ALA A 33 -8.05 0.12 3.98
C ALA A 33 -6.81 0.82 3.40
N VAL A 34 -6.15 0.22 2.41
CA VAL A 34 -5.04 0.84 1.68
C VAL A 34 -5.50 2.09 0.92
N ASP A 35 -6.63 2.04 0.23
CA ASP A 35 -7.19 3.20 -0.49
C ASP A 35 -7.52 4.35 0.47
N ARG A 36 -8.02 4.04 1.67
CA ARG A 36 -8.27 5.04 2.71
C ARG A 36 -6.97 5.64 3.26
N LEU A 37 -5.95 4.80 3.50
CA LEU A 37 -4.64 5.26 3.95
C LEU A 37 -4.06 6.25 2.92
N LEU A 38 -4.11 5.88 1.63
CA LEU A 38 -3.62 6.72 0.55
C LEU A 38 -4.34 8.07 0.53
N ASN A 39 -5.68 8.07 0.60
CA ASN A 39 -6.47 9.30 0.65
C ASN A 39 -6.16 10.17 1.87
N GLN A 40 -5.93 9.57 3.05
CA GLN A 40 -5.52 10.32 4.24
C GLN A 40 -4.15 10.98 4.05
N TYR A 41 -3.21 10.26 3.44
CA TYR A 41 -1.88 10.81 3.14
C TYR A 41 -1.97 11.99 2.16
N VAL A 42 -2.81 11.92 1.13
CA VAL A 42 -3.09 13.07 0.23
C VAL A 42 -3.61 14.27 1.01
N GLN A 43 -4.59 14.04 1.90
CA GLN A 43 -5.21 15.11 2.67
C GLN A 43 -4.24 15.75 3.68
N ILE A 44 -3.47 14.94 4.42
CA ILE A 44 -2.54 15.42 5.45
C ILE A 44 -1.37 16.20 4.85
N GLN A 45 -0.87 15.76 3.68
CA GLN A 45 0.22 16.44 2.97
C GLN A 45 -0.21 17.79 2.37
N ALA A 46 -1.52 18.06 2.28
CA ALA A 46 -2.10 19.18 1.54
C ALA A 46 -1.54 19.33 0.11
N ASN A 47 -1.03 18.23 -0.46
CA ASN A 47 -0.46 18.16 -1.79
C ASN A 47 -1.38 17.28 -2.64
N PRO A 48 -2.42 17.87 -3.27
CA PRO A 48 -3.34 17.11 -4.12
C PRO A 48 -2.57 16.35 -5.20
N GLY A 49 -1.49 16.91 -5.77
CA GLY A 49 -0.69 16.22 -6.78
C GLY A 49 0.14 15.01 -6.31
N ALA A 50 0.29 14.78 -5.00
CA ALA A 50 1.21 13.76 -4.50
C ALA A 50 0.69 12.33 -4.63
N PHE A 51 -0.63 12.11 -4.56
CA PHE A 51 -1.22 10.78 -4.80
C PHE A 51 -2.67 10.83 -5.34
N GLU A 52 -3.16 11.99 -5.79
CA GLU A 52 -4.49 12.10 -6.39
C GLU A 52 -4.58 11.28 -7.68
N GLY A 53 -5.64 10.47 -7.78
CA GLY A 53 -5.85 9.54 -8.87
C GLY A 53 -4.91 8.33 -8.88
N GLN A 54 -4.06 8.17 -7.86
CA GLN A 54 -3.21 6.99 -7.72
C GLN A 54 -3.94 5.87 -6.98
N THR A 55 -3.58 4.63 -7.28
CA THR A 55 -4.20 3.46 -6.69
C THR A 55 -3.14 2.41 -6.43
N ILE A 56 -3.26 1.71 -5.31
CA ILE A 56 -2.43 0.56 -4.96
C ILE A 56 -3.36 -0.64 -5.02
N LEU A 57 -3.10 -1.57 -5.92
CA LEU A 57 -3.89 -2.79 -6.05
C LEU A 57 -3.22 -3.93 -5.31
N LEU A 58 -3.97 -4.56 -4.42
CA LEU A 58 -3.60 -5.81 -3.78
C LEU A 58 -4.11 -6.97 -4.62
N GLN A 59 -3.18 -7.81 -5.07
CA GLN A 59 -3.50 -9.02 -5.81
C GLN A 59 -2.94 -10.23 -5.07
N LEU A 60 -3.70 -11.32 -5.03
CA LEU A 60 -3.15 -12.62 -4.64
C LEU A 60 -2.70 -13.32 -5.90
N GLU A 61 -1.39 -13.48 -6.02
CA GLU A 61 -0.82 -14.37 -7.03
C GLU A 61 -0.77 -15.77 -6.43
N ARG A 62 -1.42 -16.71 -7.11
CA ARG A 62 -1.15 -18.12 -6.91
C ARG A 62 -0.22 -18.55 -8.02
N ASP A 63 0.83 -19.25 -7.64
CA ASP A 63 1.62 -19.95 -8.63
C ASP A 63 0.80 -21.14 -9.15
N ASP A 64 0.24 -21.01 -10.35
CA ASP A 64 -0.51 -22.10 -10.99
C ASP A 64 0.39 -23.30 -11.33
N SER A 65 1.73 -23.17 -11.21
CA SER A 65 2.66 -24.27 -11.43
C SER A 65 2.86 -25.18 -10.22
N ASP A 66 2.51 -24.73 -9.00
CA ASP A 66 2.55 -25.54 -7.79
C ASP A 66 1.35 -25.21 -6.87
N PRO A 67 0.30 -26.07 -6.87
CA PRO A 67 -0.92 -25.86 -6.11
C PRO A 67 -0.75 -25.98 -4.58
N GLU A 68 0.41 -26.42 -4.08
CA GLU A 68 0.73 -26.44 -2.65
C GLU A 68 1.31 -25.11 -2.16
N THR A 69 1.66 -24.20 -3.08
CA THR A 69 2.23 -22.90 -2.72
C THR A 69 1.18 -21.99 -2.09
N ALA A 70 1.47 -21.49 -0.90
CA ALA A 70 0.63 -20.49 -0.26
C ALA A 70 0.48 -19.26 -1.18
N PRO A 71 -0.73 -18.71 -1.33
CA PRO A 71 -0.95 -17.56 -2.21
C PRO A 71 -0.12 -16.37 -1.72
N VAL A 72 0.64 -15.77 -2.63
CA VAL A 72 1.51 -14.63 -2.33
C VAL A 72 0.72 -13.35 -2.56
N LEU A 73 0.81 -12.42 -1.61
CA LEU A 73 0.22 -11.10 -1.75
C LEU A 73 1.17 -10.20 -2.54
N ALA A 74 0.79 -9.87 -3.77
CA ALA A 74 1.47 -8.92 -4.63
C ALA A 74 0.86 -7.52 -4.45
N LEU A 75 1.74 -6.51 -4.36
CA LEU A 75 1.36 -5.11 -4.43
C LEU A 75 1.65 -4.57 -5.82
N GLN A 76 0.62 -4.09 -6.50
CA GLN A 76 0.74 -3.37 -7.76
C GLN A 76 0.48 -1.89 -7.52
N THR A 77 1.55 -1.09 -7.61
CA THR A 77 1.49 0.36 -7.58
C THR A 77 1.52 0.92 -9.00
N SER A 78 0.82 2.02 -9.25
CA SER A 78 0.96 2.75 -10.51
C SER A 78 2.39 3.32 -10.65
N PRO A 79 2.94 3.40 -11.88
CA PRO A 79 4.28 3.94 -12.13
C PRO A 79 4.47 5.36 -11.60
N HIS A 80 3.40 6.15 -11.61
CA HIS A 80 3.42 7.52 -11.13
C HIS A 80 3.48 7.58 -9.59
N LEU A 81 2.79 6.68 -8.88
CA LEU A 81 2.87 6.57 -7.42
C LEU A 81 4.26 6.13 -6.95
N GLU A 82 4.89 5.22 -7.68
CA GLU A 82 6.26 4.81 -7.39
C GLU A 82 7.25 5.97 -7.52
N GLN A 83 7.14 6.78 -8.58
CA GLN A 83 7.92 8.02 -8.73
C GLN A 83 7.66 9.00 -7.58
N LEU A 84 6.41 9.21 -7.19
CA LEU A 84 6.04 10.11 -6.10
C LEU A 84 6.61 9.64 -4.74
N ILE A 85 6.60 8.33 -4.48
CA ILE A 85 7.23 7.75 -3.27
C ILE A 85 8.73 8.03 -3.27
N ILE A 86 9.40 7.85 -4.42
CA ILE A 86 10.84 8.10 -4.56
C ILE A 86 11.15 9.60 -4.39
N GLU A 87 10.36 10.49 -5.00
CA GLU A 87 10.52 11.94 -4.89
C GLU A 87 10.29 12.44 -3.46
N MET A 88 9.27 11.92 -2.78
CA MET A 88 9.04 12.20 -1.36
C MET A 88 10.23 11.77 -0.51
N GLN A 89 10.77 10.57 -0.73
CA GLN A 89 11.98 10.12 -0.05
C GLN A 89 13.16 11.06 -0.33
N ALA A 90 13.36 11.49 -1.58
CA ALA A 90 14.42 12.43 -1.94
C ALA A 90 14.28 13.79 -1.21
N GLN A 91 13.08 14.34 -1.13
CA GLN A 91 12.82 15.59 -0.40
C GLN A 91 13.04 15.46 1.11
N GLN A 92 12.72 14.30 1.69
CA GLN A 92 12.98 14.01 3.11
C GLN A 92 14.47 13.84 3.42
N HIS A 93 15.24 13.22 2.52
CA HIS A 93 16.67 13.09 2.68
C HIS A 93 17.37 14.46 2.54
N ALA A 94 16.89 15.33 1.65
CA ALA A 94 17.40 16.69 1.51
C ALA A 94 17.13 17.57 2.75
N SER A 95 15.97 17.40 3.40
CA SER A 95 15.60 18.17 4.60
C SER A 95 16.30 17.71 5.89
N ARG A 96 16.88 16.50 5.92
CA ARG A 96 17.66 16.00 7.07
C ARG A 96 19.15 16.37 7.02
N SER A 97 19.63 16.92 5.90
CA SER A 97 21.04 17.29 5.69
C SER A 97 21.41 18.69 6.20
N ILE A 98 20.52 19.39 6.92
CA ILE A 98 20.81 20.70 7.49
C ILE A 98 20.82 20.57 9.01
N ASN A 99 21.94 20.09 9.56
CA ASN A 99 22.39 20.37 10.92
C ASN A 99 23.89 20.08 11.05
#